data_AF-X1UVF2-F1
#
_entry.id   AF-X1UVF2-F1
#
_cell.length_a   1.000
_cell.length_b   1.000
_cell.length_c   1.000
_cell.angle_alpha   90.00
_cell.angle_beta   90.00
_cell.angle_gamma   90.00
#
_symmetry.space_group_name_H-M   'P 1'
#
loop_
_entity.id
_entity.type
_entity.pdbx_description
1 polymer ?
#
loop_
_entity_poly.entity_id
_entity_poly.type
_entity_poly.pdbx_seq_one_letter_code
_entity_poly.pdbx_strand_id
1 'polypeptide(L)' 'TAWVTERIMPGVICIFEGAWYDPDEQGIDRGGCVNVLTKDAYSEGGASALNTALVQASKA' A
#
# COMPACT_ATOMS: atom_id res chain seq x y z
N THR A 1 6.21 -10.51 3.47
CA THR A 1 6.10 -11.85 2.85
C THR A 1 5.01 -11.85 1.82
N ALA A 2 5.15 -12.63 0.73
CA ALA A 2 4.09 -12.76 -0.27
C ALA A 2 3.19 -13.96 0.05
N TRP A 3 1.87 -13.76 -0.02
CA TRP A 3 0.87 -14.83 0.01
C TRP A 3 0.24 -14.97 -1.38
N VAL A 4 0.49 -16.08 -2.06
CA VAL A 4 0.01 -16.32 -3.43
C VAL A 4 -1.32 -17.06 -3.37
N THR A 5 -2.34 -16.53 -4.06
CA THR A 5 -3.69 -17.11 -4.05
C THR A 5 -4.44 -16.80 -5.35
N GLU A 6 -5.35 -17.70 -5.75
CA GLU A 6 -6.25 -17.52 -6.88
C GLU A 6 -7.45 -16.60 -6.57
N ARG A 7 -7.59 -16.14 -5.32
CA ARG A 7 -8.71 -15.28 -4.89
C ARG A 7 -8.60 -13.84 -5.38
N ILE A 8 -7.44 -13.44 -5.90
CA ILE A 8 -7.15 -12.08 -6.37
C ILE A 8 -6.96 -12.11 -7.89
N MET A 9 -7.58 -11.15 -8.58
CA MET A 9 -7.51 -11.06 -10.05
C MET A 9 -6.08 -10.83 -10.56
N PRO A 10 -5.73 -11.33 -11.75
CA PRO A 10 -4.46 -11.00 -12.40
C PRO A 10 -4.24 -9.49 -12.50
N GLY A 11 -3.02 -9.03 -12.18
CA GLY A 11 -2.65 -7.61 -12.19
C GLY A 11 -3.04 -6.81 -10.94
N VAL A 12 -3.64 -7.47 -9.93
CA VAL A 12 -4.01 -6.84 -8.65
C VAL A 12 -3.21 -7.46 -7.51
N ILE A 13 -2.76 -6.64 -6.57
CA ILE A 13 -2.24 -7.09 -5.28
C ILE A 13 -3.12 -6.55 -4.15
N CYS A 14 -3.24 -7.32 -3.07
CA CYS A 14 -3.94 -6.90 -1.87
C CYS A 14 -2.92 -6.69 -0.75
N ILE A 15 -2.94 -5.50 -0.14
CA ILE A 15 -2.18 -5.16 1.06
C ILE A 15 -3.19 -4.59 2.05
N PHE A 16 -3.31 -5.22 3.23
CA PHE A 16 -4.24 -4.77 4.25
C PHE A 16 -3.73 -3.52 4.96
N GLU A 17 -4.66 -2.69 5.44
CA GLU A 17 -4.34 -1.57 6.32
C GLU A 17 -3.96 -2.04 7.74
N GLY A 18 -3.40 -1.12 8.53
CA GLY A 18 -3.15 -1.31 9.97
C GLY A 18 -1.74 -1.75 10.35
N ALA A 19 -0.87 -2.04 9.38
CA ALA A 19 0.55 -2.20 9.65
C ALA A 19 1.15 -0.89 10.21
N TRP A 20 2.00 -1.02 11.22
CA TRP A 20 2.66 0.14 11.84
C TRP A 20 3.70 0.71 10.88
N TYR A 21 3.74 2.02 10.76
CA TYR A 21 4.80 2.73 10.04
C TYR A 21 6.10 2.67 10.85
N ASP A 22 7.15 2.14 10.24
CA ASP A 22 8.46 1.91 10.87
C ASP A 22 9.58 2.27 9.86
N PRO A 23 9.84 3.57 9.63
CA PRO A 23 10.86 4.01 8.69
C PRO A 23 12.27 3.77 9.23
N ASP A 24 13.16 3.26 8.37
CA ASP A 24 14.59 3.23 8.66
C ASP A 24 15.24 4.62 8.49
N GLU A 25 16.56 4.69 8.72
CA GLU A 25 17.33 5.93 8.61
C GLU A 25 17.30 6.57 7.21
N GLN A 26 16.93 5.82 6.17
CA GLN A 26 16.76 6.30 4.79
C GLN A 26 15.31 6.66 4.46
N GLY A 27 14.39 6.51 5.41
CA GLY A 27 12.96 6.77 5.23
C GLY A 27 12.21 5.62 4.56
N ILE A 28 12.82 4.43 4.42
CA ILE A 28 12.15 3.27 3.86
C ILE A 28 11.36 2.58 4.97
N ASP A 29 10.05 2.47 4.78
CA ASP A 29 9.19 1.75 5.72
C ASP A 29 9.50 0.25 5.75
N ARG A 30 9.86 -0.25 6.94
CA ARG A 30 10.11 -1.67 7.23
C ARG A 30 8.90 -2.36 7.85
N GLY A 31 7.91 -1.58 8.30
CA GLY A 31 6.69 -2.09 8.94
C GLY A 31 5.60 -2.52 7.96
N GLY A 32 5.61 -2.02 6.73
CA GLY A 32 4.68 -2.42 5.68
C GLY A 32 3.35 -1.66 5.72
N CYS A 33 3.35 -0.42 6.21
CA CYS A 33 2.23 0.49 6.20
C CYS A 33 1.83 0.85 4.76
N VAL A 34 0.73 0.30 4.27
CA VAL A 34 0.28 0.49 2.87
C VAL A 34 0.05 1.97 2.49
N ASN A 35 -0.30 2.81 3.45
CA ASN A 35 -0.58 4.23 3.20
C ASN A 35 0.65 5.02 2.76
N VAL A 36 1.88 4.50 2.89
CA VAL A 36 3.08 5.14 2.29
C VAL A 36 3.07 5.11 0.76
N LEU A 37 2.22 4.25 0.16
CA LEU A 37 2.07 4.08 -1.29
C LEU A 37 0.86 4.82 -1.86
N THR A 38 0.03 5.44 -1.02
CA THR A 38 -1.18 6.13 -1.45
C THR A 38 -0.94 7.63 -1.61
N LYS A 39 -1.71 8.28 -2.49
CA LYS A 39 -1.64 9.73 -2.64
C LYS A 39 -2.42 10.38 -1.51
N ASP A 40 -1.80 11.38 -0.87
CA ASP A 40 -2.52 12.27 0.03
C ASP A 40 -3.43 13.21 -0.77
N ALA A 41 -4.64 12.74 -1.04
CA ALA A 41 -5.62 13.42 -1.85
C ALA A 41 -7.04 13.20 -1.30
N TYR A 42 -7.88 14.21 -1.48
CA TYR A 42 -9.24 14.24 -0.98
C TYR A 42 -10.21 14.65 -2.10
N SER A 43 -11.45 14.19 -2.03
CA SER A 43 -12.55 14.71 -2.84
C SER A 43 -12.92 16.13 -2.38
N GLU A 44 -13.71 16.85 -3.18
CA GLU A 44 -14.26 18.16 -2.79
C GLU A 44 -15.11 18.08 -1.52
N GLY A 45 -15.70 16.91 -1.23
CA GLY A 45 -16.43 16.63 0.01
C GLY A 45 -15.55 16.22 1.19
N GLY A 46 -14.22 16.21 1.04
CA GLY A 46 -13.27 15.90 2.12
C GLY A 46 -13.01 14.41 2.37
N ALA A 47 -13.45 13.50 1.49
CA ALA A 47 -13.19 12.07 1.63
C ALA A 47 -11.81 11.70 1.05
N SER A 48 -11.03 10.89 1.76
CA SER A 48 -9.67 10.50 1.34
C SER A 48 -9.67 9.42 0.24
N ALA A 49 -8.74 9.52 -0.71
CA ALA A 49 -8.60 8.62 -1.87
C ALA A 49 -7.68 7.40 -1.62
N LEU A 50 -7.83 6.73 -0.47
CA LEU A 50 -6.87 5.70 0.01
C LEU A 50 -6.80 4.43 -0.85
N ASN A 51 -7.80 4.14 -1.67
CA ASN A 51 -7.82 2.95 -2.54
C ASN A 51 -7.46 3.27 -4.01
N THR A 52 -6.94 4.46 -4.29
CA THR A 52 -6.49 4.86 -5.64
C THR A 52 -4.97 4.88 -5.71
N ALA A 53 -4.37 3.74 -6.07
CA ALA A 53 -2.93 3.61 -6.25
C ALA A 53 -2.59 2.64 -7.39
N LEU A 54 -1.51 2.94 -8.12
CA LEU A 54 -0.85 2.02 -9.03
C LEU A 54 0.55 1.76 -8.49
N VAL A 55 0.93 0.48 -8.44
CA VAL A 55 2.18 0.04 -7.81
C VAL A 55 2.88 -1.00 -8.67
N GLN A 56 4.16 -1.21 -8.38
CA GLN A 56 4.96 -2.30 -8.91
C GLN A 56 5.54 -3.10 -7.75
N ALA A 57 5.54 -4.43 -7.87
CA ALA A 57 6.17 -5.33 -6.92
C ALA A 57 7.36 -6.02 -7.59
N SER A 58 8.44 -6.22 -6.82
CA SER A 58 9.60 -6.99 -7.23
C SER A 58 10.08 -7.86 -6.07
N LYS A 59 10.87 -8.89 -6.37
CA LYS A 59 11.49 -9.71 -5.32
C LYS A 59 12.49 -8.84 -4.54
N ALA A 60 12.38 -8.89 -3.21
CA ALA A 60 13.33 -8.25 -2.30
C ALA A 60 14.71 -8.93 -2.33
#